data_AF-A0A520HB14-F1
#
_entry.id   AF-A0A520HB14-F1
#
_cell.length_a   1.000
_cell.length_b   1.000
_cell.length_c   1.000
_cell.angle_alpha   90.00
_cell.angle_beta   90.00
_cell.angle_gamma   90.00
#
_symmetry.space_group_name_H-M   'P 1'
#
loop_
_entity.id
_entity.type
_entity.pdbx_description
1 polymer ?
#
loop_
_entity_poly.entity_id
_entity_poly.type
_entity_poly.pdbx_seq_one_letter_code
_entity_poly.pdbx_strand_id
1 'polypeptide(L)'
;MTQTSCNATHLDDALVAIRAALACLDRPPQPAPPAGPVTSSSSSSPIATRAPGGPTPAECRAEQLAVHHYLAAASLLLDASLKLLGQPPQRSSFERSRQWSMVIQQTKTAGRMVYGGALALADPQAPVPTSPAASPRA
;
A
#
# COMPACT_ATOMS: atom_id res chain seq x y z
N MET A 1 -18.24 -3.91 29.42
CA MET A 1 -16.90 -3.48 28.93
C MET A 1 -16.21 -4.53 28.04
N THR A 2 -16.73 -5.75 27.88
CA THR A 2 -16.08 -6.84 27.12
C THR A 2 -16.14 -6.70 25.60
N GLN A 3 -17.20 -6.08 25.07
CA GLN A 3 -17.39 -5.95 23.61
C GLN A 3 -16.39 -4.97 22.97
N THR A 4 -16.07 -3.86 23.63
CA THR A 4 -15.08 -2.88 23.16
C THR A 4 -13.68 -3.49 23.08
N SER A 5 -13.32 -4.34 24.04
CA SER A 5 -12.05 -5.06 24.06
C SER A 5 -11.93 -6.07 22.93
N CYS A 6 -12.97 -6.87 22.68
CA CYS A 6 -13.01 -7.82 21.56
C CYS A 6 -12.88 -7.12 20.19
N ASN A 7 -13.58 -5.99 20.01
CA ASN A 7 -13.47 -5.19 18.79
C ASN A 7 -12.07 -4.60 18.62
N ALA A 8 -11.42 -4.13 19.70
CA ALA A 8 -10.06 -3.63 19.63
C ALA A 8 -9.05 -4.72 19.23
N THR A 9 -9.19 -5.94 19.75
CA THR A 9 -8.35 -7.08 19.37
C THR A 9 -8.49 -7.42 17.88
N HIS A 10 -9.71 -7.52 17.35
CA HIS A 10 -9.92 -7.81 15.92
C HIS A 10 -9.32 -6.74 15.00
N LEU A 11 -9.39 -5.47 15.42
CA LEU A 11 -8.80 -4.36 14.64
C LEU A 11 -7.27 -4.38 14.69
N ASP A 12 -6.68 -4.76 15.82
CA ASP A 12 -5.24 -4.93 15.97
C ASP A 12 -4.72 -6.10 15.11
N ASP A 13 -5.41 -7.26 15.16
CA ASP A 13 -5.09 -8.42 14.32
C ASP A 13 -5.17 -8.07 12.83
N ALA A 14 -6.22 -7.37 12.41
CA ALA A 14 -6.37 -6.90 11.03
C ALA A 14 -5.23 -5.96 10.61
N LEU A 15 -4.82 -5.06 11.51
CA LEU A 15 -3.73 -4.13 11.26
C LEU A 15 -2.38 -4.85 11.12
N VAL A 16 -2.12 -5.85 11.96
CA VAL A 16 -0.93 -6.71 11.86
C VAL A 16 -0.91 -7.44 10.51
N ALA A 17 -2.04 -8.04 10.12
CA ALA A 17 -2.16 -8.75 8.85
C ALA A 17 -1.92 -7.82 7.64
N ILE A 18 -2.48 -6.62 7.65
CA ILE A 18 -2.29 -5.63 6.57
C ILE A 18 -0.82 -5.17 6.50
N ARG A 19 -0.18 -4.91 7.64
CA ARG A 19 1.24 -4.52 7.68
C ARG A 19 2.15 -5.64 7.15
N ALA A 20 1.83 -6.90 7.47
CA ALA A 20 2.53 -8.05 6.90
C ALA A 20 2.34 -8.15 5.38
N ALA A 21 1.12 -7.92 4.89
CA ALA A 21 0.85 -7.89 3.45
C ALA A 21 1.62 -6.77 2.73
N LEU A 22 1.67 -5.56 3.29
CA LEU A 22 2.46 -4.45 2.76
C LEU A 22 3.96 -4.80 2.72
N ALA A 23 4.51 -5.35 3.80
CA ALA A 23 5.91 -5.77 3.84
C ALA A 23 6.26 -6.84 2.79
N CYS A 24 5.30 -7.70 2.43
CA CYS A 24 5.45 -8.66 1.34
C CYS A 24 5.45 -7.98 -0.03
N LEU A 25 4.63 -6.93 -0.23
CA LEU A 25 4.57 -6.18 -1.49
C LEU A 25 5.81 -5.31 -1.73
N ASP A 26 6.42 -4.79 -0.66
CA ASP A 26 7.63 -3.96 -0.72
C ASP A 26 8.92 -4.76 -0.90
N ARG A 27 8.85 -6.09 -0.75
CA ARG A 27 10.02 -6.96 -0.86
C ARG A 27 10.54 -6.92 -2.31
N PRO A 28 11.81 -6.56 -2.55
CA PRO A 28 12.37 -6.61 -3.88
C PRO A 28 12.37 -8.06 -4.40
N PRO A 29 12.20 -8.27 -5.72
CA PRO A 29 12.31 -9.60 -6.29
C PRO A 29 13.68 -10.18 -5.94
N GLN A 30 13.67 -11.35 -5.28
CA GLN A 30 14.90 -12.05 -4.94
C GLN A 30 15.70 -12.31 -6.23
N PRO A 31 16.99 -11.95 -6.28
CA PRO A 31 17.82 -12.28 -7.42
C PRO A 31 17.81 -13.80 -7.59
N ALA A 32 17.47 -14.27 -8.79
CA ALA A 32 17.45 -15.69 -9.09
C ALA A 32 18.81 -16.31 -8.71
N PRO A 33 18.83 -17.52 -8.12
CA PRO A 33 20.09 -18.20 -7.82
C PRO A 33 20.92 -18.31 -9.10
N PRO A 34 22.26 -18.15 -9.01
CA PRO A 34 23.12 -18.11 -10.19
C PRO A 34 22.92 -19.38 -11.00
N ALA A 35 22.36 -19.23 -12.20
CA ALA A 35 22.24 -20.31 -13.16
C ALA A 35 23.65 -20.83 -13.45
N GLY A 36 23.87 -22.13 -13.21
CA GLY A 36 25.08 -22.82 -13.62
C GLY A 36 25.32 -22.70 -15.14
N PRO A 37 26.52 -23.08 -15.63
CA PRO A 37 26.95 -22.79 -16.99
C PRO A 37 26.05 -23.54 -18.00
N VAL A 38 25.10 -22.81 -18.59
CA VAL A 38 24.34 -23.27 -19.74
C VAL A 38 25.15 -22.95 -21.00
N THR A 39 25.53 -23.99 -21.72
CA THR A 39 26.13 -23.92 -23.04
C THR A 39 25.19 -23.20 -24.00
N SER A 40 25.63 -22.03 -24.47
CA SER A 40 24.93 -21.24 -25.49
C SER A 40 24.66 -22.06 -26.74
N SER A 41 23.41 -22.08 -27.20
CA SER A 41 23.06 -22.41 -28.57
C SER A 41 21.97 -21.46 -29.05
N SER A 42 22.22 -20.94 -30.24
CA SER A 42 21.71 -19.69 -30.80
C SER A 42 20.24 -19.70 -31.26
N SER A 43 19.78 -18.46 -31.47
CA SER A 43 18.89 -17.99 -32.54
C SER A 43 17.43 -18.43 -32.54
N SER A 44 16.54 -17.48 -32.23
CA SER A 44 15.49 -17.03 -33.16
C SER A 44 14.68 -15.88 -32.54
N SER A 45 14.51 -14.79 -33.29
CA SER A 45 13.68 -13.63 -32.97
C SER A 45 12.31 -14.01 -32.39
N PRO A 46 11.77 -13.29 -31.40
CA PRO A 46 10.34 -13.37 -31.15
C PRO A 46 9.64 -12.44 -32.14
N ILE A 47 9.06 -13.01 -33.19
CA ILE A 47 7.79 -12.49 -33.68
C ILE A 47 6.86 -12.59 -32.49
N ALA A 48 6.63 -11.47 -31.81
CA ALA A 48 5.66 -11.37 -30.72
C ALA A 48 4.26 -11.47 -31.33
N THR A 49 3.83 -12.68 -31.63
CA THR A 49 2.41 -13.00 -31.78
C THR A 49 1.79 -12.75 -30.41
N ARG A 50 1.31 -11.52 -30.19
CA ARG A 50 0.62 -11.10 -28.97
C ARG A 50 -0.57 -12.03 -28.78
N ALA A 51 -0.45 -12.96 -27.84
CA ALA A 51 -1.55 -13.82 -27.42
C ALA A 51 -2.71 -12.93 -26.93
N PRO A 52 -3.95 -13.14 -27.41
CA PRO A 52 -5.09 -12.40 -26.94
C PRO A 52 -5.55 -13.00 -25.60
N GLY A 53 -5.39 -12.24 -24.50
CA GLY A 53 -6.16 -12.52 -23.27
C GLY A 53 -5.45 -12.36 -21.93
N GLY A 54 -4.15 -12.07 -21.89
CA GLY A 54 -3.42 -11.86 -20.62
C GLY A 54 -3.26 -10.37 -20.26
N PRO A 55 -3.24 -10.01 -18.95
CA PRO A 55 -2.92 -8.65 -18.53
C PRO A 55 -1.52 -8.26 -18.98
N THR A 56 -1.39 -7.05 -19.50
CA THR A 56 -0.13 -6.45 -19.89
C THR A 56 0.74 -6.18 -18.66
N PRO A 57 2.07 -6.11 -18.80
CA PRO A 57 2.96 -5.78 -17.68
C PRO A 57 2.61 -4.46 -16.98
N ALA A 58 2.06 -3.50 -17.73
CA ALA A 58 1.60 -2.21 -17.18
C ALA A 58 0.33 -2.38 -16.34
N GLU A 59 -0.63 -3.19 -16.78
CA GLU A 59 -1.84 -3.52 -16.01
C GLU A 59 -1.48 -4.26 -14.72
N CYS A 60 -0.57 -5.25 -14.76
CA CYS A 60 -0.09 -5.92 -13.55
C CYS A 60 0.56 -4.96 -12.54
N ARG A 61 1.36 -4.00 -13.04
CA ARG A 61 1.97 -2.97 -12.19
C ARG A 61 0.92 -2.04 -11.60
N ALA A 62 -0.06 -1.61 -12.39
CA ALA A 62 -1.17 -0.77 -11.95
C ALA A 62 -1.99 -1.44 -10.85
N GLU A 63 -2.31 -2.73 -11.03
CA GLU A 63 -3.00 -3.54 -10.01
C GLU A 63 -2.18 -3.63 -8.73
N GLN A 64 -0.88 -3.93 -8.82
CA GLN A 64 -0.01 -4.00 -7.64
C GLN A 64 0.05 -2.66 -6.89
N LEU A 65 0.17 -1.55 -7.63
CA LEU A 65 0.18 -0.21 -7.04
C LEU A 65 -1.16 0.13 -6.37
N ALA A 66 -2.27 -0.24 -7.01
CA ALA A 66 -3.60 -0.05 -6.45
C ALA A 66 -3.78 -0.85 -5.15
N VAL A 67 -3.42 -2.13 -5.15
CA VAL A 67 -3.44 -2.99 -3.95
C VAL A 67 -2.60 -2.37 -2.83
N HIS A 68 -1.38 -1.91 -3.13
CA HIS A 68 -0.53 -1.24 -2.15
C HIS A 68 -1.22 0.01 -1.56
N HIS A 69 -1.79 0.88 -2.41
CA HIS A 69 -2.51 2.07 -1.95
C HIS A 69 -3.73 1.75 -1.08
N TYR A 70 -4.52 0.73 -1.45
CA TYR A 70 -5.69 0.33 -0.65
C TYR A 70 -5.30 -0.25 0.71
N LEU A 71 -4.27 -1.09 0.75
CA LEU A 71 -3.76 -1.64 2.01
C LEU A 71 -3.16 -0.56 2.90
N ALA A 72 -2.38 0.37 2.34
CA ALA A 72 -1.85 1.50 3.08
C ALA A 72 -2.97 2.39 3.65
N ALA A 73 -4.01 2.69 2.86
CA ALA A 73 -5.18 3.43 3.33
C ALA A 73 -5.93 2.68 4.45
N ALA A 74 -6.15 1.38 4.29
CA ALA A 74 -6.81 0.55 5.30
C ALA A 74 -6.05 0.57 6.64
N SER A 75 -4.72 0.48 6.59
CA SER A 75 -3.88 0.54 7.79
C SER A 75 -4.07 1.85 8.58
N LEU A 76 -4.15 2.98 7.88
CA LEU A 76 -4.36 4.30 8.48
C LEU A 76 -5.74 4.42 9.15
N LEU A 77 -6.78 3.87 8.51
CA LEU A 77 -8.15 3.90 9.04
C LEU A 77 -8.31 2.97 10.25
N LEU A 78 -7.66 1.81 10.24
CA LEU A 78 -7.62 0.90 11.39
C LEU A 78 -6.88 1.54 12.57
N ASP A 79 -5.70 2.14 12.34
CA ASP A 79 -4.97 2.89 13.37
C ASP A 79 -5.82 4.03 13.96
N ALA A 80 -6.55 4.76 13.12
CA ALA A 80 -7.48 5.81 13.58
C ALA A 80 -8.62 5.23 14.43
N SER A 81 -9.17 4.09 14.03
CA SER A 81 -10.25 3.39 14.74
C SER A 81 -9.78 2.90 16.12
N LEU A 82 -8.60 2.28 16.20
CA LEU A 82 -7.99 1.84 17.46
C LEU A 82 -7.77 3.01 18.42
N LYS A 83 -7.27 4.16 17.91
CA LYS A 83 -7.11 5.37 18.73
C LYS A 83 -8.43 5.86 19.30
N LEU A 84 -9.52 5.77 18.53
CA LEU A 84 -10.86 6.15 18.98
C LEU A 84 -11.46 5.16 19.99
N LEU A 85 -11.12 3.88 19.92
CA LEU A 85 -11.58 2.87 20.88
C LEU A 85 -10.77 2.88 22.19
N GLY A 86 -9.46 3.14 22.11
CA GLY A 86 -8.55 3.17 23.26
C GLY A 86 -8.55 4.46 24.06
N GLN A 87 -9.63 5.26 24.03
CA GLN A 87 -9.64 6.54 24.75
C GLN A 87 -9.79 6.33 26.27
N PRO A 88 -8.89 6.88 27.10
CA PRO A 88 -9.08 6.88 28.54
C PRO A 88 -10.26 7.81 28.90
N PRO A 89 -11.03 7.45 29.94
CA PRO A 89 -12.24 8.18 30.32
C PRO A 89 -11.99 9.63 30.79
N GLN A 90 -10.76 9.99 31.15
CA GLN A 90 -10.39 11.32 31.64
C GLN A 90 -9.32 12.00 30.78
N ARG A 91 -9.62 12.29 29.50
CA ARG A 91 -8.79 13.22 28.70
C ARG A 91 -9.21 14.66 28.92
N SER A 92 -8.21 15.54 28.97
CA SER A 92 -8.45 16.98 28.85
C SER A 92 -9.10 17.32 27.50
N SER A 93 -9.81 18.45 27.46
CA SER A 93 -10.40 18.96 26.22
C SER A 93 -9.34 19.18 25.12
N PHE A 94 -8.15 19.63 25.50
CA PHE A 94 -7.03 19.84 24.61
C PHE A 94 -6.52 18.54 23.96
N GLU A 95 -6.32 17.49 24.75
CA GLU A 95 -5.85 16.20 24.23
C GLU A 95 -6.88 15.55 23.28
N ARG A 96 -8.17 15.72 23.60
CA ARG A 96 -9.25 15.26 22.72
C ARG A 96 -9.20 15.97 21.37
N SER A 97 -9.07 17.31 21.37
CA SER A 97 -8.95 18.09 20.13
C SER A 97 -7.72 17.70 19.32
N ARG A 98 -6.56 17.51 19.97
CA ARG A 98 -5.33 17.06 19.30
C ARG A 98 -5.52 15.70 18.63
N GLN A 99 -6.17 14.77 19.32
CA GLN A 99 -6.44 13.46 18.78
C GLN A 99 -7.40 13.52 17.59
N TRP A 100 -8.48 14.30 17.67
CA TRP A 100 -9.42 14.44 16.55
C TRP A 100 -8.72 15.03 15.32
N SER A 101 -7.87 16.04 15.50
CA SER A 101 -7.05 16.57 14.41
C SER A 101 -6.15 15.50 13.78
N MET A 102 -5.54 14.63 14.59
CA MET A 102 -4.74 13.51 14.08
C MET A 102 -5.60 12.50 13.30
N VAL A 103 -6.76 12.13 13.81
CA VAL A 103 -7.70 11.22 13.13
C VAL A 103 -8.14 11.80 11.79
N ILE A 104 -8.53 13.08 11.75
CA ILE A 104 -8.90 13.79 10.52
C ILE A 104 -7.75 13.74 9.51
N GLN A 105 -6.52 13.98 9.96
CA GLN A 105 -5.35 13.94 9.08
C GLN A 105 -5.08 12.53 8.53
N GLN A 106 -5.17 11.49 9.38
CA GLN A 106 -5.03 10.11 8.93
C GLN A 106 -6.08 9.75 7.88
N THR A 107 -7.34 10.14 8.10
CA THR A 107 -8.44 9.90 7.15
C THR A 107 -8.22 10.63 5.83
N LYS A 108 -7.74 11.89 5.85
CA LYS A 108 -7.39 12.62 4.63
C LYS A 108 -6.28 11.92 3.85
N THR A 109 -5.24 11.45 4.53
CA THR A 109 -4.14 10.70 3.89
C THR A 109 -4.65 9.39 3.30
N ALA A 110 -5.48 8.64 4.02
CA ALA A 110 -6.10 7.41 3.53
C ALA A 110 -6.95 7.68 2.27
N GLY A 111 -7.75 8.74 2.26
CA GLY A 111 -8.54 9.15 1.10
C GLY A 111 -7.68 9.46 -0.13
N ARG A 112 -6.54 10.15 0.06
CA ARG A 112 -5.59 10.41 -1.03
C ARG A 112 -4.96 9.13 -1.58
N MET A 113 -4.63 8.17 -0.72
CA MET A 113 -4.10 6.87 -1.14
C MET A 113 -5.14 6.09 -1.95
N VAL A 114 -6.38 5.99 -1.46
CA VAL A 114 -7.50 5.35 -2.19
C VAL A 114 -7.68 5.98 -3.57
N TYR A 115 -7.68 7.32 -3.65
CA TYR A 115 -7.78 8.02 -4.92
C TYR A 115 -6.59 7.72 -5.84
N GLY A 116 -5.36 7.70 -5.31
CA GLY A 116 -4.17 7.29 -6.05
C GLY A 116 -4.24 5.85 -6.57
N GLY A 117 -4.83 4.92 -5.81
CA GLY A 117 -5.06 3.54 -6.25
C GLY A 117 -6.07 3.46 -7.39
N ALA A 118 -7.17 4.20 -7.29
CA ALA A 118 -8.16 4.30 -8.37
C ALA A 118 -7.55 4.91 -9.64
N LEU A 119 -6.70 5.94 -9.50
CA LEU A 119 -5.98 6.54 -10.64
C LEU A 119 -5.01 5.57 -11.29
N ALA A 120 -4.28 4.76 -10.52
CA ALA A 120 -3.37 3.76 -11.06
C ALA A 120 -4.11 2.75 -11.97
N LEU A 121 -5.33 2.35 -11.58
CA LEU A 121 -6.17 1.48 -12.39
C LEU A 121 -6.77 2.18 -13.61
N ALA A 122 -7.11 3.47 -13.48
CA ALA A 122 -7.73 4.25 -14.55
C ALA A 122 -6.73 4.61 -15.67
N ASP A 123 -5.45 4.80 -15.34
CA ASP A 123 -4.38 5.04 -16.30
C ASP A 123 -3.11 4.23 -15.97
N PRO A 124 -3.04 2.97 -16.41
CA PRO A 124 -1.88 2.09 -16.18
C PRO A 124 -0.57 2.56 -16.83
N GLN A 125 -0.63 3.53 -17.76
CA GLN A 125 0.53 4.08 -18.46
C GLN A 125 1.00 5.40 -17.88
N ALA A 126 0.25 5.99 -16.94
CA ALA A 126 0.64 7.24 -16.30
C ALA A 126 2.00 7.06 -15.61
N PRO A 127 2.96 7.99 -15.83
CA PRO A 127 4.18 7.99 -15.05
C PRO A 127 3.81 8.16 -13.58
N VAL A 128 4.19 7.19 -12.75
CA VAL A 128 4.07 7.30 -11.29
C VAL A 128 4.69 8.64 -10.90
N PRO A 129 3.97 9.55 -10.23
CA PRO A 129 4.53 10.82 -9.82
C PRO A 129 5.69 10.53 -8.87
N THR A 130 6.91 10.54 -9.41
CA THR A 130 8.13 10.51 -8.63
C THR A 130 8.09 11.77 -7.80
N SER A 131 7.96 11.59 -6.48
CA SER A 131 8.12 12.64 -5.48
C SER A 131 9.25 13.58 -5.91
N PRO A 132 9.05 14.91 -5.94
CA PRO A 132 10.05 15.83 -6.46
C PRO A 132 11.35 15.61 -5.70
N ALA A 133 12.38 15.21 -6.45
CA ALA A 133 13.74 15.10 -5.96
C ALA A 133 14.06 16.39 -5.19
N ALA A 134 14.39 16.24 -3.91
CA ALA A 134 14.83 17.35 -3.09
C ALA A 134 15.98 18.05 -3.83
N SER A 135 15.74 19.28 -4.30
CA SER A 135 16.77 20.11 -4.89
C SER A 135 17.93 20.20 -3.91
N PRO A 136 19.17 19.88 -4.32
CA PRO A 136 20.33 20.24 -3.53
C PRO A 136 20.40 21.76 -3.51
N ARG A 137 20.20 22.35 -2.32
CA ARG A 137 20.55 23.75 -2.09
C ARG A 137 22.05 23.90 -2.33
N ALA A 138 22.41 24.64 -3.36
CA ALA A 138 23.72 25.24 -3.53
C ALA A 138 23.92 26.39 -2.54
#